data_AF-A0A1V5MUQ8-F1
#
_entry.id   AF-A0A1V5MUQ8-F1
#
_cell.length_a   1.000
_cell.length_b   1.000
_cell.length_c   1.000
_cell.angle_alpha   90.00
_cell.angle_beta   90.00
_cell.angle_gamma   90.00
#
_symmetry.space_group_name_H-M   'P 1'
#
loop_
_entity.id
_entity.type
_entity.pdbx_description
1 polymer ?
#
loop_
_entity_poly.entity_id
_entity_poly.type
_entity_poly.pdbx_seq_one_letter_code
_entity_poly.pdbx_strand_id
1 'polypeptide(L)' 'MEAVGVLNTCNADFDGSGAVDLLDLLIFANAWLTGLVDPNWDSRCDLSYDKDDWINYGDFVVFSKQWQTEAAAE' A
#
# COMPACT_ATOMS: atom_id res chain seq x y z
N MET A 1 23.35 -13.92 8.37
CA MET A 1 23.14 -13.42 6.98
C MET A 1 22.19 -12.26 7.18
N GLU A 2 22.76 -11.08 7.39
CA GLU A 2 22.07 -9.91 7.91
C GLU A 2 21.16 -9.37 6.79
N ALA A 3 19.86 -9.59 6.89
CA ALA A 3 18.92 -8.75 6.18
C ALA A 3 18.85 -7.44 6.97
N VAL A 4 19.64 -6.45 6.57
CA VAL A 4 19.48 -5.07 7.04
C VAL A 4 18.09 -4.66 6.55
N GLY A 5 17.11 -4.80 7.43
CA GLY A 5 15.73 -4.49 7.13
C GLY A 5 15.63 -2.99 6.86
N VAL A 6 15.50 -2.63 5.58
CA VAL A 6 14.96 -1.33 5.20
C VAL A 6 13.62 -1.24 5.92
N LEU A 7 13.50 -0.34 6.90
CA LEU A 7 12.20 -0.04 7.46
C LEU A 7 11.39 0.53 6.30
N ASN A 8 10.42 -0.26 5.78
CA ASN A 8 9.52 0.24 4.76
C ASN A 8 8.65 1.33 5.41
N THR A 9 9.11 2.57 5.34
CA THR A 9 8.41 3.74 5.91
C THR A 9 7.14 4.08 5.12
N CYS A 10 6.99 3.49 3.94
CA CYS A 10 5.89 3.74 3.03
C CYS A 10 4.95 2.54 3.05
N ASN A 11 3.88 2.63 3.84
CA ASN A 11 2.85 1.58 3.90
C ASN A 11 2.21 1.27 2.52
N ALA A 12 2.31 2.20 1.57
CA ALA A 12 1.83 2.05 0.20
C ALA A 12 2.83 1.39 -0.77
N ASP A 13 4.05 1.04 -0.34
CA ASP A 13 4.98 0.20 -1.11
C ASP A 13 4.58 -1.27 -0.89
N PHE A 14 3.70 -1.74 -1.77
CA PHE A 14 3.06 -3.04 -1.72
C PHE A 14 3.91 -4.13 -2.37
N ASP A 15 4.75 -3.77 -3.34
CA ASP A 15 5.62 -4.70 -4.06
C ASP A 15 7.01 -4.85 -3.41
N GLY A 16 7.33 -3.99 -2.44
CA GLY A 16 8.58 -4.02 -1.66
C GLY A 16 9.77 -3.47 -2.44
N SER A 17 9.53 -2.65 -3.47
CA SER A 17 10.58 -2.05 -4.31
C SER A 17 11.36 -0.94 -3.60
N GLY A 18 10.82 -0.42 -2.49
CA GLY A 18 11.35 0.74 -1.78
C GLY A 18 10.85 2.07 -2.35
N ALA A 19 9.90 2.06 -3.28
CA ALA A 19 9.24 3.25 -3.82
C ALA A 19 7.73 3.03 -3.88
N VAL A 20 6.95 4.12 -3.85
CA VAL A 20 5.50 4.07 -4.11
C VAL A 20 5.23 4.58 -5.52
N ASP A 21 5.06 3.66 -6.47
CA ASP A 21 4.97 3.97 -7.89
C ASP A 21 3.82 3.25 -8.63
N LEU A 22 3.92 3.18 -9.96
CA LEU A 22 2.90 2.58 -10.81
C LEU A 22 2.65 1.09 -10.52
N LEU A 23 3.64 0.36 -10.01
CA LEU A 23 3.46 -1.04 -9.62
C LEU A 23 2.57 -1.16 -8.38
N ASP A 24 2.72 -0.26 -7.41
CA ASP A 24 1.84 -0.20 -6.25
C ASP A 24 0.44 0.26 -6.62
N LEU A 25 0.32 1.23 -7.53
CA LEU A 25 -0.97 1.66 -8.06
C LEU A 25 -1.68 0.52 -8.78
N LEU A 26 -0.96 -0.35 -9.49
CA LEU A 26 -1.55 -1.52 -10.14
C LEU A 26 -2.11 -2.51 -9.11
N ILE A 27 -1.38 -2.78 -8.03
CA ILE A 27 -1.84 -3.63 -6.93
C ILE A 27 -3.10 -3.01 -6.28
N PHE A 28 -3.05 -1.71 -5.98
CA PHE A 28 -4.17 -0.97 -5.41
C PHE A 28 -5.41 -0.99 -6.31
N ALA A 29 -5.22 -0.75 -7.61
CA ALA A 29 -6.30 -0.74 -8.60
C ALA A 29 -6.95 -2.11 -8.77
N ASN A 30 -6.19 -3.20 -8.62
CA ASN A 30 -6.75 -4.56 -8.66
C ASN A 30 -7.68 -4.84 -7.47
N ALA A 31 -7.42 -4.21 -6.32
CA ALA A 31 -8.21 -4.36 -5.11
C ALA A 31 -9.25 -3.24 -4.90
N TRP A 32 -9.37 -2.31 -5.86
CA TRP A 32 -10.22 -1.12 -5.72
C TRP A 32 -11.70 -1.45 -5.53
N LEU A 33 -12.33 -0.84 -4.52
CA LEU A 33 -13.74 -1.02 -4.13
C LEU A 33 -14.12 -2.45 -3.75
N THR A 34 -13.17 -3.20 -3.21
CA THR A 34 -13.38 -4.55 -2.67
C THR A 34 -13.43 -4.52 -1.13
N GLY A 35 -14.00 -5.56 -0.52
CA GLY A 35 -14.01 -5.78 0.93
C GLY A 35 -13.76 -7.25 1.26
N LEU A 36 -13.64 -7.62 2.55
CA LEU A 36 -13.15 -8.93 3.05
C LEU A 36 -13.62 -10.22 2.36
N VAL A 37 -14.82 -10.22 1.74
CA VAL A 37 -15.38 -11.40 1.08
C VAL A 37 -15.07 -11.48 -0.41
N ASP A 38 -14.54 -10.40 -0.99
CA ASP A 38 -14.16 -10.33 -2.39
C ASP A 38 -12.79 -11.02 -2.60
N PRO A 39 -12.63 -11.91 -3.59
CA PRO A 39 -11.37 -12.60 -3.84
C PRO A 39 -10.22 -11.67 -4.28
N ASN A 40 -10.52 -10.46 -4.74
CA ASN A 40 -9.51 -9.46 -5.09
C ASN A 40 -9.16 -8.52 -3.94
N TRP A 41 -9.79 -8.67 -2.77
CA TRP A 41 -9.43 -7.90 -1.58
C TRP A 41 -8.01 -8.23 -1.14
N ASP A 42 -7.24 -7.18 -0.87
CA ASP A 42 -5.86 -7.28 -0.42
C ASP A 42 -5.66 -6.47 0.86
N SER A 43 -5.37 -7.15 1.97
CA SER A 43 -5.13 -6.52 3.27
C SER A 43 -4.04 -5.45 3.28
N ARG A 44 -3.11 -5.48 2.31
CA ARG A 44 -2.07 -4.46 2.16
C ARG A 44 -2.66 -3.12 1.74
N CYS A 45 -3.74 -3.13 0.96
CA CYS A 45 -4.34 -1.96 0.34
C CYS A 45 -5.40 -1.26 1.21
N ASP A 46 -5.89 -1.88 2.29
CA ASP A 46 -6.63 -1.18 3.34
C ASP A 46 -5.63 -0.36 4.15
N LEU A 47 -5.45 0.91 3.81
CA LEU A 47 -4.43 1.84 4.31
C LEU A 47 -4.96 2.84 5.34
N SER A 48 -6.28 3.04 5.36
CA SER A 48 -6.96 3.97 6.25
C SER A 48 -6.64 3.69 7.73
N TYR A 49 -6.77 4.72 8.57
CA TYR A 49 -6.45 4.58 10.01
C TYR A 49 -7.41 3.63 10.72
N ASP A 50 -8.68 3.70 10.34
CA ASP A 50 -9.78 2.92 10.89
C ASP A 50 -9.78 1.47 10.41
N LYS A 51 -9.09 1.15 9.31
CA LYS A 51 -9.04 -0.20 8.72
C LYS A 51 -10.45 -0.74 8.57
N ASP A 52 -11.24 -0.05 7.76
CA ASP A 52 -12.69 -0.25 7.68
C ASP A 52 -13.10 -1.52 6.92
N ASP A 53 -12.15 -2.40 6.63
CA ASP A 53 -12.31 -3.65 5.88
C ASP A 53 -12.74 -3.44 4.40
N TRP A 54 -12.64 -2.21 3.89
CA TRP A 54 -12.95 -1.84 2.52
C TRP A 54 -11.80 -1.05 1.89
N ILE A 55 -11.45 -1.39 0.65
CA ILE A 55 -10.45 -0.63 -0.11
C ILE A 55 -11.18 0.45 -0.90
N ASN A 56 -11.14 1.68 -0.40
CA ASN A 56 -11.95 2.78 -0.88
C ASN A 56 -11.19 4.12 -0.90
N TYR A 57 -11.92 5.22 -1.00
CA TYR A 57 -11.34 6.56 -1.07
C TYR A 57 -10.51 6.93 0.16
N GLY A 58 -10.82 6.42 1.35
CA GLY A 58 -10.03 6.60 2.57
C GLY A 58 -8.60 6.10 2.38
N ASP A 59 -8.44 4.92 1.79
CA ASP A 59 -7.15 4.30 1.49
C ASP A 59 -6.42 5.05 0.38
N PHE A 60 -7.15 5.46 -0.65
CA PHE A 60 -6.57 6.22 -1.76
C PHE A 60 -6.00 7.57 -1.30
N VAL A 61 -6.61 8.20 -0.29
CA VAL A 61 -6.06 9.43 0.34
C VAL A 61 -4.74 9.14 1.04
N VAL A 62 -4.58 7.99 1.69
CA VAL A 62 -3.31 7.60 2.31
C VAL A 62 -2.26 7.25 1.24
N PHE A 63 -2.64 6.44 0.23
CA PHE A 63 -1.79 6.12 -0.92
C PHE A 63 -1.25 7.38 -1.60
N SER A 64 -2.14 8.32 -1.93
CA SER A 64 -1.78 9.56 -2.64
C SER A 64 -0.81 10.46 -1.86
N LYS A 65 -0.82 10.40 -0.51
CA LYS A 65 0.15 11.14 0.31
C LYS A 65 1.56 10.57 0.22
N GLN A 66 1.69 9.31 -0.17
CA GLN A 66 2.97 8.60 -0.31
C GLN A 66 3.39 8.46 -1.77
N TRP A 67 2.61 8.93 -2.74
CA TRP A 67 2.93 8.82 -4.15
C TRP A 67 4.31 9.39 -4.50
N GLN A 68 5.12 8.62 -5.24
CA GLN A 68 6.48 8.97 -5.65
C GLN A 68 7.43 9.25 -4.48
N THR A 69 7.14 8.69 -3.30
CA THR A 69 8.08 8.67 -2.19
C THR A 69 8.94 7.41 -2.26
N GLU A 70 10.19 7.53 -1.82
CA GLU A 70 11.12 6.42 -1.65
C GLU A 70 11.29 6.16 -0.14
N ALA A 71 11.51 4.90 0.23
CA ALA A 71 11.91 4.55 1.58
C ALA A 71 13.23 5.27 1.91
N ALA A 72 13.30 5.89 3.08
CA ALA A 72 14.50 6.62 3.48
C ALA A 72 15.71 5.66 3.51
N ALA A 73 16.72 5.94 2.69
CA ALA A 73 18.02 5.31 2.82
C ALA A 73 18.72 5.91 4.05
N GLU A 74 19.18 5.05 4.97
CA GLU A 74 19.96 5.45 6.16
C GLU A 74 21.45 5.59 5.85
#